data_AF-A0A7C0YVH7-F1
#
_entry.id   AF-A0A7C0YVH7-F1
#
_cell.length_a   1.000
_cell.length_b   1.000
_cell.length_c   1.000
_cell.angle_alpha   90.00
_cell.angle_beta   90.00
_cell.angle_gamma   90.00
#
_symmetry.space_group_name_H-M   'P 1'
#
loop_
_entity.id
_entity.type
_entity.pdbx_description
1 polymer ?
#
loop_
_entity_poly.entity_id
_entity_poly.type
_entity_poly.pdbx_seq_one_letter_code
_entity_poly.pdbx_strand_id
1 'polypeptide(L)'
;MTGKRWTVLLGVLLTIFLALSYVENVAFFNNLKNVFENPFLAISVIFIHNVLAVSLIFLSMTFYVNLVLTFFPKKRYEYIVLEHPRIFAFVFTAMIIVIGILRGTTLLYGGVSIEALPLILLISTPVALIEGYGIYLTIKKTLGRTMRIKDMAFIYLIFLVSAVIEVSFIYALIHLSEG
;
A
#
# COMPACT_ATOMS: atom_id res chain seq x y z
N MET A 1 13.56 24.51 -11.35
CA MET A 1 12.07 24.57 -11.38
C MET A 1 11.58 25.32 -10.15
N THR A 2 10.60 26.21 -10.27
CA THR A 2 9.93 26.84 -9.11
C THR A 2 9.17 25.79 -8.29
N GLY A 3 9.25 25.81 -6.95
CA GLY A 3 8.60 24.81 -6.07
C GLY A 3 7.10 24.60 -6.34
N LYS A 4 6.39 25.66 -6.77
CA LYS A 4 4.98 25.59 -7.19
C LYS A 4 4.75 24.67 -8.38
N ARG A 5 5.55 24.80 -9.45
CA ARG A 5 5.45 23.96 -10.66
C ARG A 5 5.74 22.49 -10.35
N TRP A 6 6.71 22.22 -9.47
CA TRP A 6 7.01 20.86 -9.03
C TRP A 6 5.85 20.22 -8.25
N THR A 7 5.26 20.97 -7.33
CA THR A 7 4.10 20.49 -6.56
C THR A 7 2.90 20.17 -7.46
N VAL A 8 2.64 21.02 -8.47
CA VAL A 8 1.59 20.78 -9.46
C VAL A 8 1.87 19.50 -10.26
N LEU A 9 3.10 19.29 -10.73
CA LEU A 9 3.48 18.07 -11.46
C LEU A 9 3.32 16.80 -10.60
N LEU A 10 3.70 16.86 -9.32
CA LEU A 10 3.48 15.74 -8.40
C LEU A 10 1.98 15.44 -8.22
N GLY A 11 1.14 16.47 -8.16
CA GLY A 11 -0.31 16.31 -8.09
C GLY A 11 -0.88 15.66 -9.35
N VAL A 12 -0.45 16.09 -10.53
CA VAL A 12 -0.87 15.48 -11.82
C VAL A 12 -0.40 14.03 -11.91
N LEU A 13 0.86 13.74 -11.56
CA LEU A 13 1.39 12.38 -11.53
C LEU A 13 0.59 11.51 -10.57
N LEU A 14 0.22 12.03 -9.41
CA LEU A 14 -0.59 11.34 -8.42
C LEU A 14 -1.95 10.97 -8.98
N THR A 15 -2.62 11.88 -9.68
CA THR A 15 -3.91 11.60 -10.33
C THR A 15 -3.79 10.52 -11.41
N ILE A 16 -2.71 10.55 -12.21
CA ILE A 16 -2.47 9.52 -13.24
C ILE A 16 -2.25 8.14 -12.60
N PHE A 17 -1.40 8.06 -11.57
CA PHE A 17 -1.16 6.81 -10.85
C PHE A 17 -2.42 6.29 -10.15
N LEU A 18 -3.28 7.19 -9.66
CA LEU A 18 -4.55 6.82 -9.04
C LEU A 18 -5.51 6.21 -10.07
N ALA A 19 -5.61 6.83 -11.25
CA ALA A 19 -6.40 6.28 -12.36
C ALA A 19 -5.84 4.92 -12.82
N LEU A 20 -4.51 4.78 -12.91
CA LEU A 20 -3.87 3.53 -13.27
C LEU A 20 -4.16 2.43 -12.25
N SER A 21 -4.08 2.75 -10.95
CA SER A 21 -4.41 1.81 -9.87
C SER A 21 -5.89 1.39 -9.90
N TYR A 22 -6.81 2.28 -10.29
CA TYR A 22 -8.20 1.89 -10.49
C TYR A 22 -8.36 0.87 -11.62
N VAL A 23 -7.72 1.11 -12.77
CA VAL A 23 -7.77 0.19 -13.93
C VAL A 23 -7.15 -1.17 -13.58
N GLU A 24 -5.97 -1.15 -12.97
CA GLU A 24 -5.29 -2.38 -12.54
C GLU A 24 -6.13 -3.15 -11.53
N ASN A 25 -6.74 -2.46 -10.57
CA ASN A 25 -7.62 -3.08 -9.57
C ASN A 25 -8.82 -3.77 -10.22
N VAL A 26 -9.50 -3.12 -11.18
CA VAL A 26 -10.61 -3.74 -11.92
C VAL A 26 -10.13 -4.95 -12.73
N ALA A 27 -8.99 -4.82 -13.41
CA ALA A 27 -8.40 -5.91 -14.18
C ALA A 27 -8.03 -7.12 -13.31
N PHE A 28 -7.49 -6.88 -12.11
CA PHE A 28 -7.15 -7.90 -11.13
C PHE A 28 -8.39 -8.74 -10.74
N PHE A 29 -9.46 -8.08 -10.28
CA PHE A 29 -10.67 -8.80 -9.85
C PHE A 29 -11.34 -9.58 -10.98
N ASN A 30 -11.36 -9.03 -12.19
CA ASN A 30 -11.97 -9.70 -13.33
C ASN A 30 -11.19 -10.95 -13.79
N ASN A 31 -9.92 -11.08 -13.41
CA ASN A 31 -9.05 -12.19 -13.83
C ASN A 31 -8.57 -13.07 -12.67
N LEU A 32 -9.11 -12.91 -11.46
CA LEU A 32 -8.70 -13.63 -10.24
C LEU A 32 -8.48 -15.12 -10.48
N LYS A 33 -9.47 -15.80 -11.07
CA LYS A 33 -9.41 -17.25 -11.32
C LYS A 33 -8.20 -17.62 -12.19
N ASN A 34 -8.00 -16.93 -13.30
CA ASN A 34 -6.91 -17.19 -14.24
C ASN A 34 -5.53 -16.87 -13.63
N VAL A 35 -5.47 -15.85 -12.76
CA VAL A 35 -4.23 -15.46 -12.07
C VAL A 35 -3.76 -16.57 -11.13
N PHE A 36 -4.69 -17.20 -10.41
CA PHE A 36 -4.39 -18.28 -9.46
C PHE A 36 -4.23 -19.67 -10.09
N GLU A 37 -4.34 -19.80 -11.42
CA GLU A 37 -4.00 -21.06 -12.12
C GLU A 37 -2.48 -21.29 -12.21
N ASN A 38 -1.68 -20.23 -12.13
CA ASN A 38 -0.22 -20.31 -12.20
C ASN A 38 0.42 -19.53 -11.03
N PRO A 39 1.21 -20.18 -10.16
CA PRO A 39 1.76 -19.53 -8.98
C PRO A 39 2.72 -18.39 -9.32
N PHE A 40 3.50 -18.50 -10.41
CA PHE A 40 4.40 -17.42 -10.84
C PHE A 40 3.63 -16.20 -11.36
N LEU A 41 2.51 -16.44 -12.04
CA LEU A 41 1.62 -15.37 -12.49
C LEU A 41 0.97 -14.68 -11.28
N ALA A 42 0.47 -15.45 -10.31
CA ALA A 42 -0.09 -14.93 -9.07
C ALA A 42 0.91 -14.06 -8.30
N ILE A 43 2.15 -14.53 -8.12
CA ILE A 43 3.21 -13.76 -7.43
C ILE A 43 3.46 -12.45 -8.17
N SER A 44 3.59 -12.51 -9.50
CA SER A 44 3.89 -11.33 -10.31
C SER A 44 2.78 -10.30 -10.25
N VAL A 45 1.52 -10.73 -10.34
CA VAL A 45 0.36 -9.85 -10.31
C VAL A 45 0.17 -9.21 -8.93
N ILE A 46 0.24 -10.00 -7.85
CA ILE A 46 0.16 -9.48 -6.48
C ILE A 46 1.31 -8.51 -6.20
N PHE A 47 2.52 -8.85 -6.64
CA PHE A 47 3.67 -7.96 -6.51
C PHE A 47 3.46 -6.63 -7.24
N ILE A 48 2.94 -6.64 -8.48
CA ILE A 48 2.64 -5.42 -9.24
C ILE A 48 1.58 -4.58 -8.53
N HIS A 49 0.49 -5.21 -8.06
CA HIS A 49 -0.57 -4.54 -7.29
C HIS A 49 0.01 -3.81 -6.07
N ASN A 50 0.84 -4.51 -5.31
CA ASN A 50 1.49 -4.00 -4.11
C ASN A 50 2.50 -2.89 -4.39
N VAL A 51 3.30 -3.04 -5.46
CA VAL A 51 4.25 -2.01 -5.89
C VAL A 51 3.52 -0.73 -6.33
N LEU A 52 2.39 -0.86 -7.03
CA LEU A 52 1.56 0.29 -7.39
C LEU A 52 1.00 0.98 -6.13
N ALA A 53 0.47 0.22 -5.18
CA ALA A 53 -0.08 0.74 -3.94
C ALA A 53 0.98 1.52 -3.12
N VAL A 54 2.16 0.93 -2.89
CA VAL A 54 3.22 1.62 -2.13
C VAL A 54 3.81 2.80 -2.90
N SER A 55 3.87 2.74 -4.23
CA SER A 55 4.30 3.87 -5.05
C SER A 55 3.31 5.03 -4.99
N LEU A 56 2.01 4.75 -4.93
CA LEU A 56 0.97 5.75 -4.67
C LEU A 56 1.13 6.37 -3.28
N ILE A 57 1.43 5.58 -2.24
CA ILE A 57 1.70 6.10 -0.89
C ILE A 57 2.92 7.01 -0.90
N PHE A 58 4.03 6.56 -1.52
CA PHE A 58 5.25 7.35 -1.66
C PHE A 58 4.99 8.68 -2.37
N LEU A 59 4.29 8.64 -3.50
CA LEU A 59 3.97 9.82 -4.29
C LEU A 59 3.02 10.76 -3.55
N SER A 60 2.01 10.23 -2.87
CA SER A 60 1.07 11.00 -2.05
C SER A 60 1.77 11.73 -0.90
N MET A 61 2.65 11.02 -0.18
CA MET A 61 3.42 11.61 0.91
C MET A 61 4.41 12.66 0.38
N THR A 62 5.06 12.39 -0.76
CA THR A 62 5.96 13.37 -1.41
C THR A 62 5.20 14.61 -1.84
N PHE A 63 4.02 14.45 -2.45
CA PHE A 63 3.13 15.56 -2.79
C PHE A 63 2.74 16.35 -1.54
N TYR A 64 2.30 15.68 -0.48
CA TYR A 64 1.95 16.31 0.80
C TYR A 64 3.11 17.14 1.37
N VAL A 65 4.32 16.58 1.46
CA VAL A 65 5.50 17.32 1.94
C VAL A 65 5.73 18.57 1.10
N ASN A 66 5.69 18.47 -0.23
CA ASN A 66 5.92 19.61 -1.11
C ASN A 66 4.80 20.65 -1.03
N LEU A 67 3.56 20.22 -0.88
CA LEU A 67 2.39 21.08 -0.69
C LEU A 67 2.54 21.91 0.58
N VAL A 68 2.84 21.26 1.72
CA VAL A 68 3.07 21.93 3.01
C VAL A 68 4.24 22.90 2.91
N LEU A 69 5.38 22.47 2.38
CA LEU A 69 6.57 23.33 2.30
C LEU A 69 6.44 24.52 1.35
N THR A 70 5.61 24.41 0.31
CA THR A 70 5.52 25.42 -0.76
C THR A 70 4.39 26.43 -0.53
N PHE A 71 3.25 25.98 0.00
CA PHE A 71 2.02 26.78 0.04
C PHE A 71 1.62 27.23 1.45
N PHE A 72 2.04 26.52 2.50
CA PHE A 72 1.63 26.85 3.86
C PHE A 72 2.64 27.82 4.51
N PRO A 73 2.17 28.82 5.28
CA PRO A 73 3.06 29.69 6.05
C PRO A 73 3.85 28.87 7.09
N LYS A 74 5.06 29.29 7.47
CA LYS A 74 5.87 28.59 8.49
C LYS A 74 5.30 28.78 9.92
N LYS A 75 4.07 28.30 10.18
CA LYS A 75 3.43 28.32 11.50
C LYS A 75 3.53 26.94 12.15
N ARG A 76 3.56 26.89 13.49
CA ARG A 76 3.82 25.67 14.27
C ARG A 76 2.90 24.47 13.93
N TYR A 77 1.65 24.70 13.55
CA TYR A 77 0.66 23.62 13.40
C TYR A 77 0.74 22.88 12.06
N GLU A 78 1.09 23.57 10.98
CA GLU A 78 1.07 23.00 9.62
C GLU A 78 2.25 22.04 9.39
N TYR A 79 3.25 22.09 10.27
CA TYR A 79 4.47 21.29 10.21
C TYR A 79 4.50 20.11 11.18
N ILE A 80 3.50 19.96 12.07
CA ILE A 80 3.46 18.90 13.09
C ILE A 80 3.65 17.50 12.48
N VAL A 81 3.05 17.27 11.31
CA VAL A 81 3.17 15.99 10.59
C VAL A 81 4.60 15.74 10.09
N LEU A 82 5.30 16.80 9.67
CA LEU A 82 6.69 16.75 9.21
C LEU A 82 7.68 16.66 10.37
N GLU A 83 7.34 17.21 11.53
CA GLU A 83 8.16 17.18 12.76
C GLU A 83 8.10 15.83 13.47
N HIS A 84 6.97 15.12 13.37
CA HIS A 84 6.76 13.82 14.03
C HIS A 84 6.47 12.66 13.04
N PRO A 85 7.35 12.42 12.04
CA PRO A 85 7.08 11.46 10.96
C PRO A 85 6.87 10.02 11.46
N ARG A 86 7.46 9.65 12.61
CA ARG A 86 7.31 8.31 13.21
C ARG A 86 5.89 8.04 13.69
N ILE A 87 5.24 9.02 14.34
CA ILE A 87 3.90 8.86 14.92
C ILE A 87 2.87 8.80 13.78
N PHE A 88 2.95 9.74 12.84
CA PHE A 88 2.04 9.76 11.69
C PHE A 88 2.22 8.54 10.79
N ALA A 89 3.46 8.07 10.57
CA ALA A 89 3.67 6.83 9.83
C ALA A 89 2.98 5.63 10.50
N PHE A 90 3.04 5.54 11.83
CA PHE A 90 2.35 4.48 12.57
C PHE A 90 0.83 4.57 12.40
N VAL A 91 0.25 5.76 12.63
CA VAL A 91 -1.19 5.99 12.52
C VAL A 91 -1.70 5.71 11.10
N PHE A 92 -1.04 6.26 10.07
CA PHE A 92 -1.45 6.03 8.69
C PHE A 92 -1.29 4.57 8.26
N THR A 93 -0.25 3.89 8.71
CA THR A 93 -0.09 2.45 8.44
C THR A 93 -1.22 1.65 9.07
N ALA A 94 -1.55 1.93 10.33
CA ALA A 94 -2.68 1.27 11.00
C ALA A 94 -4.00 1.54 10.27
N MET A 95 -4.25 2.78 9.85
CA MET A 95 -5.42 3.13 9.04
C MET A 95 -5.45 2.35 7.72
N ILE A 96 -4.34 2.27 6.99
CA ILE A 96 -4.28 1.58 5.69
C ILE A 96 -4.54 0.08 5.87
N ILE A 97 -3.96 -0.56 6.89
CA ILE A 97 -4.19 -1.98 7.18
C ILE A 97 -5.68 -2.21 7.52
N VAL A 98 -6.25 -1.38 8.42
CA VAL A 98 -7.66 -1.51 8.82
C VAL A 98 -8.60 -1.33 7.61
N ILE A 99 -8.37 -0.32 6.78
CA ILE A 99 -9.17 -0.09 5.56
C ILE A 99 -8.99 -1.25 4.57
N GLY A 100 -7.78 -1.78 4.41
CA GLY A 100 -7.49 -2.94 3.56
C GLY A 100 -8.29 -4.18 3.98
N ILE A 101 -8.31 -4.48 5.28
CA ILE A 101 -9.07 -5.60 5.84
C ILE A 101 -10.57 -5.39 5.62
N LEU A 102 -11.10 -4.21 5.93
CA LEU A 102 -12.53 -3.88 5.74
C LEU A 102 -12.96 -3.97 4.26
N ARG A 103 -12.07 -3.59 3.35
CA ARG A 103 -12.31 -3.75 1.91
C ARG A 103 -12.34 -5.22 1.51
N GLY A 104 -11.45 -6.06 2.05
CA GLY A 104 -11.46 -7.50 1.80
C GLY A 104 -12.77 -8.16 2.23
N THR A 105 -13.32 -7.77 3.39
CA THR A 105 -14.57 -8.37 3.89
C THR A 105 -15.79 -7.99 3.06
N THR A 106 -15.91 -6.71 2.68
CA THR A 106 -17.00 -6.22 1.82
C THR A 106 -16.99 -6.87 0.43
N LEU A 107 -15.81 -7.14 -0.13
CA LEU A 107 -15.66 -7.79 -1.43
C LEU A 107 -16.00 -9.30 -1.39
N LEU A 108 -15.62 -10.01 -0.33
CA LEU A 108 -15.84 -11.46 -0.23
C LEU A 108 -17.27 -11.84 0.20
N TYR A 109 -17.91 -11.02 1.05
CA TYR A 109 -19.19 -11.38 1.67
C TYR A 109 -20.34 -10.44 1.30
N GLY A 110 -20.13 -9.47 0.40
CA GLY A 110 -21.17 -8.52 -0.05
C GLY A 110 -21.64 -7.53 1.03
N GLY A 111 -20.98 -7.51 2.19
CA GLY A 111 -21.28 -6.67 3.35
C GLY A 111 -20.20 -6.80 4.43
N VAL A 112 -20.27 -5.98 5.48
CA VAL A 112 -19.35 -6.08 6.63
C VAL A 112 -19.82 -7.22 7.53
N SER A 113 -19.42 -8.46 7.21
CA SER A 113 -19.69 -9.61 8.08
C SER A 113 -18.70 -9.59 9.27
N ILE A 114 -19.21 -9.22 10.46
CA ILE A 114 -18.42 -9.19 11.69
C ILE A 114 -17.95 -10.60 12.09
N GLU A 115 -18.68 -11.63 11.67
CA GLU A 115 -18.38 -13.03 11.99
C GLU A 115 -17.21 -13.60 11.17
N ALA A 116 -17.01 -13.12 9.93
CA ALA A 116 -15.90 -13.55 9.08
C ALA A 116 -14.60 -12.75 9.33
N LEU A 117 -14.70 -11.57 9.97
CA LEU A 117 -13.56 -10.69 10.26
C LEU A 117 -12.41 -11.40 11.00
N PRO A 118 -12.62 -12.16 12.08
CA PRO A 118 -11.53 -12.78 12.83
C PRO A 118 -10.73 -13.80 12.01
N LEU A 119 -11.40 -14.56 11.15
CA LEU A 119 -10.77 -15.60 10.34
C LEU A 119 -9.96 -14.98 9.18
N ILE A 120 -10.53 -13.98 8.50
CA ILE A 120 -9.82 -13.21 7.46
C ILE A 120 -8.65 -12.47 8.07
N LEU A 121 -8.81 -11.87 9.25
CA LEU A 121 -7.70 -11.28 9.99
C LEU A 121 -6.63 -12.34 10.19
N LEU A 122 -6.94 -13.48 10.82
CA LEU A 122 -5.93 -14.49 11.16
C LEU A 122 -5.14 -14.99 9.94
N ILE A 123 -5.81 -15.19 8.81
CA ILE A 123 -5.21 -15.63 7.54
C ILE A 123 -4.36 -14.50 6.91
N SER A 124 -4.84 -13.27 6.94
CA SER A 124 -4.19 -12.11 6.31
C SER A 124 -3.13 -11.45 7.21
N THR A 125 -3.17 -11.65 8.54
CA THR A 125 -2.33 -10.94 9.52
C THR A 125 -0.83 -11.09 9.23
N PRO A 126 -0.29 -12.29 8.92
CA PRO A 126 1.15 -12.44 8.69
C PRO A 126 1.63 -11.60 7.50
N VAL A 127 0.87 -11.60 6.41
CA VAL A 127 1.15 -10.82 5.19
C VAL A 127 0.94 -9.33 5.46
N ALA A 128 -0.19 -8.97 6.08
CA ALA A 128 -0.51 -7.58 6.43
C ALA A 128 0.52 -6.93 7.37
N LEU A 129 1.18 -7.70 8.24
CA LEU A 129 2.29 -7.19 9.07
C LEU A 129 3.54 -6.87 8.25
N ILE A 130 3.90 -7.75 7.29
CA ILE A 130 5.05 -7.55 6.41
C ILE A 130 4.83 -6.34 5.51
N GLU A 131 3.67 -6.26 4.85
CA GLU A 131 3.29 -5.12 4.02
C GLU A 131 3.15 -3.85 4.84
N GLY A 132 2.52 -3.96 6.00
CA GLY A 132 2.40 -2.89 6.98
C GLY A 132 3.75 -2.29 7.34
N TYR A 133 4.78 -3.11 7.53
CA TYR A 133 6.14 -2.62 7.77
C TYR A 133 6.71 -1.87 6.56
N GLY A 134 6.49 -2.37 5.34
CA GLY A 134 6.87 -1.68 4.09
C GLY A 134 6.17 -0.32 3.93
N ILE A 135 4.87 -0.26 4.21
CA ILE A 135 4.07 0.98 4.22
C ILE A 135 4.61 1.95 5.26
N TYR A 136 4.83 1.49 6.50
CA TYR A 136 5.38 2.29 7.58
C TYR A 136 6.72 2.92 7.20
N LEU A 137 7.64 2.12 6.65
CA LEU A 137 8.94 2.60 6.19
C LEU A 137 8.80 3.67 5.10
N THR A 138 7.91 3.44 4.14
CA THR A 138 7.61 4.38 3.06
C THR A 138 7.14 5.72 3.60
N ILE A 139 6.13 5.72 4.47
CA ILE A 139 5.55 6.94 5.03
C ILE A 139 6.58 7.66 5.91
N LYS A 140 7.21 6.94 6.84
CA LYS A 140 8.19 7.51 7.80
C LYS A 140 9.35 8.17 7.06
N LYS A 141 9.97 7.47 6.10
CA LYS A 141 11.14 7.97 5.39
C LYS A 141 10.79 9.12 4.46
N THR A 142 9.60 9.10 3.87
CA THR A 142 9.14 10.17 2.96
C THR A 142 8.78 11.44 3.74
N LEU A 143 7.96 11.33 4.79
CA LEU A 143 7.63 12.46 5.68
C LEU A 143 8.89 13.04 6.33
N GLY A 144 9.78 12.17 6.79
CA GLY A 144 11.08 12.58 7.34
C GLY A 144 12.09 13.05 6.30
N ARG A 145 11.76 13.04 5.00
CA ARG A 145 12.63 13.45 3.88
C ARG A 145 13.99 12.72 3.84
N THR A 146 14.02 11.47 4.30
CA THR A 146 15.22 10.62 4.35
C THR A 146 15.18 9.45 3.36
N MET A 147 14.17 9.41 2.49
CA MET A 147 14.01 8.38 1.47
C MET A 147 15.16 8.42 0.44
N ARG A 148 15.85 7.29 0.24
CA ARG A 148 16.85 7.10 -0.80
C ARG A 148 16.46 5.94 -1.72
N ILE A 149 17.11 5.85 -2.89
CA ILE A 149 16.88 4.77 -3.86
C ILE A 149 17.04 3.38 -3.22
N LYS A 150 18.07 3.19 -2.39
CA LYS A 150 18.27 1.92 -1.66
C LYS A 150 17.14 1.58 -0.69
N ASP A 151 16.52 2.60 -0.09
CA ASP A 151 15.40 2.41 0.82
C ASP A 151 14.16 1.97 0.03
N MET A 152 13.95 2.55 -1.16
CA MET A 152 12.86 2.16 -2.07
C MET A 152 13.05 0.74 -2.61
N ALA A 153 14.27 0.38 -3.02
CA ALA A 153 14.59 -0.98 -3.43
C ALA A 153 14.34 -2.00 -2.30
N PHE A 154 14.71 -1.64 -1.06
CA PHE A 154 14.44 -2.48 0.11
C PHE A 154 12.93 -2.62 0.39
N ILE A 155 12.17 -1.53 0.26
CA ILE A 155 10.71 -1.57 0.40
C ILE A 155 10.09 -2.48 -0.67
N TYR A 156 10.48 -2.34 -1.93
CA TYR A 156 9.99 -3.23 -2.99
C TYR A 156 10.36 -4.70 -2.74
N LEU A 157 11.56 -4.96 -2.20
CA LEU A 157 11.93 -6.32 -1.79
C LEU A 157 11.02 -6.87 -0.69
N ILE A 158 10.62 -6.06 0.29
CA ILE A 158 9.65 -6.47 1.33
C ILE A 158 8.34 -6.90 0.68
N PHE A 159 7.82 -6.12 -0.28
CA PHE A 159 6.59 -6.47 -0.98
C PHE A 159 6.73 -7.71 -1.88
N LEU A 160 7.91 -7.95 -2.46
CA LEU A 160 8.17 -9.17 -3.20
C LEU A 160 8.13 -10.40 -2.29
N VAL A 161 8.80 -10.32 -1.13
CA VAL A 161 8.77 -11.40 -0.13
C VAL A 161 7.35 -11.62 0.37
N SER A 162 6.60 -10.53 0.61
CA SER A 162 5.18 -10.60 0.98
C SER A 162 4.36 -11.37 -0.05
N ALA A 163 4.49 -11.02 -1.34
CA ALA A 163 3.75 -11.67 -2.42
C ALA A 163 4.08 -13.18 -2.53
N VAL A 164 5.35 -13.56 -2.37
CA VAL A 164 5.77 -14.97 -2.36
C VAL A 164 5.12 -15.72 -1.19
N ILE A 165 5.14 -15.14 0.00
CA ILE A 165 4.53 -15.74 1.20
C ILE A 165 3.02 -15.87 1.01
N GLU A 166 2.36 -14.82 0.53
CA GLU A 166 0.91 -14.78 0.32
C GLU A 166 0.46 -15.87 -0.67
N VAL A 167 1.09 -15.95 -1.84
CA VAL A 167 0.75 -16.99 -2.82
C VAL A 167 1.04 -18.38 -2.27
N SER A 168 2.17 -18.58 -1.61
CA SER A 168 2.51 -19.87 -1.01
C SER A 168 1.46 -20.31 0.02
N PHE A 169 0.97 -19.36 0.82
CA PHE A 169 -0.07 -19.62 1.82
C PHE A 169 -1.42 -19.96 1.19
N ILE A 170 -1.82 -19.23 0.14
CA ILE A 170 -3.06 -19.49 -0.62
C ILE A 170 -3.03 -20.89 -1.23
N TYR A 171 -1.93 -21.27 -1.89
CA TYR A 171 -1.81 -22.60 -2.50
C TYR A 171 -1.77 -23.72 -1.45
N ALA A 172 -1.10 -23.51 -0.32
CA ALA A 172 -1.10 -24.48 0.78
C ALA A 172 -2.51 -24.70 1.36
N LEU A 173 -3.31 -23.63 1.50
CA LEU A 173 -4.70 -23.71 1.94
C LEU A 173 -5.60 -24.45 0.94
N ILE A 174 -5.45 -24.18 -0.36
CA ILE A 174 -6.21 -24.88 -1.41
C ILE A 174 -5.91 -26.39 -1.34
N HIS A 175 -4.63 -26.75 -1.24
CA HIS A 175 -4.22 -28.17 -1.18
C HIS A 175 -4.75 -28.89 0.07
N LEU A 176 -4.80 -28.21 1.22
CA LEU A 176 -5.37 -28.77 2.47
C LEU A 176 -6.89 -28.86 2.45
N SER A 177 -7.59 -28.09 1.61
CA SER A 177 -9.04 -28.12 1.50
C SER A 177 -9.55 -29.17 0.50
N GLU A 178 -8.71 -29.63 -0.42
CA GLU A 178 -9.05 -30.66 -1.42
C GLU A 178 -8.69 -32.09 -0.98
N GLY A 179 -7.97 -32.25 0.13
CA GLY A 179 -7.61 -33.54 0.75
C GLY A 179 -8.45 -33.89 1.96
#